data_AF-A0A383BX57-F1
#
_entry.id   AF-A0A383BX57-F1
#
_cell.length_a   1.000
_cell.length_b   1.000
_cell.length_c   1.000
_cell.angle_alpha   90.00
_cell.angle_beta   90.00
_cell.angle_gamma   90.00
#
_symmetry.space_group_name_H-M   'P 1'
#
loop_
_entity.id
_entity.type
_entity.pdbx_description
1 polymer ?
#
loop_
_entity_poly.entity_id
_entity_poly.type
_entity_poly.pdbx_seq_one_letter_code
_entity_poly.pdbx_strand_id
1 'polypeptide(L)'
;MLMAHASAETFVTVEEVVDGNLMDDDRTKAGTIPGLYVTAIAEVKEGAWPIGIPGGYDADHDHLLRYVKMAETEEGFQQYLDEFVFASMTAAAAE
;
A
#
# COMPACT_ATOMS: atom_id res chain seq x y z
N MET A 1 14.22 -2.74 7.64
CA MET A 1 13.70 -2.10 8.88
C MET A 1 14.15 -0.65 9.10
N LEU A 2 14.97 -0.04 8.23
CA LEU A 2 15.54 1.29 8.48
C LEU A 2 14.48 2.36 8.76
N MET A 3 13.41 2.42 7.95
CA MET A 3 12.34 3.42 8.15
C MET A 3 11.54 3.17 9.42
N ALA A 4 11.03 1.94 9.62
CA ALA A 4 10.21 1.61 10.80
C ALA A 4 10.95 1.83 12.14
N HIS A 5 12.27 1.59 12.18
CA HIS A 5 13.09 1.84 13.37
C HIS A 5 13.37 3.33 13.60
N ALA A 6 13.43 4.14 12.54
CA ALA A 6 13.75 5.57 12.63
C ALA A 6 12.51 6.42 12.96
N SER A 7 11.31 5.92 12.65
CA SER A 7 10.06 6.63 12.87
C SER A 7 9.65 6.66 14.34
N ALA A 8 8.98 7.74 14.76
CA ALA A 8 8.30 7.80 16.05
C ALA A 8 7.04 6.90 16.07
N GLU A 9 6.36 6.80 14.94
CA GLU A 9 5.20 5.93 14.73
C GLU A 9 5.28 5.28 13.34
N THR A 10 4.89 4.01 13.26
CA THR A 10 4.89 3.25 12.00
C THR A 10 3.50 2.65 11.77
N PHE A 11 2.87 3.06 10.68
CA PHE A 11 1.60 2.50 10.22
C PHE A 11 1.87 1.60 9.02
N VAL A 12 1.30 0.40 9.00
CA VAL A 12 1.50 -0.56 7.90
C VAL A 12 0.16 -0.99 7.34
N THR A 13 0.04 -0.99 6.01
CA THR A 13 -1.01 -1.70 5.30
C THR A 13 -0.54 -3.12 5.02
N VAL A 14 -1.43 -4.10 5.16
CA VAL A 14 -1.15 -5.51 4.89
C VAL A 14 -2.24 -6.09 4.02
N GLU A 15 -1.89 -7.07 3.18
CA GLU A 15 -2.86 -7.77 2.34
C GLU A 15 -3.74 -8.74 3.16
N GLU A 16 -3.21 -9.28 4.25
CA GLU A 16 -3.87 -10.25 5.10
C GLU A 16 -3.30 -10.19 6.53
N VAL A 17 -4.17 -10.34 7.54
CA VAL A 17 -3.77 -10.63 8.92
C VAL A 17 -3.91 -12.13 9.18
N VAL A 18 -2.80 -12.81 9.49
CA VAL A 18 -2.78 -14.25 9.75
C VAL A 18 -2.66 -14.54 11.24
N ASP A 19 -3.23 -15.66 11.69
CA ASP A 19 -3.00 -16.18 13.04
C ASP A 19 -1.60 -16.82 13.12
N GLY A 20 -0.84 -16.48 14.17
CA GLY A 20 0.50 -17.00 14.41
C GLY A 20 1.61 -15.94 14.40
N ASN A 21 2.85 -16.40 14.27
CA ASN A 21 4.04 -15.56 14.35
C ASN A 21 4.94 -15.76 13.11
N LEU A 22 5.08 -14.70 12.32
CA LEU A 22 5.91 -14.71 11.10
C LEU A 22 7.42 -14.93 11.38
N MET A 23 7.86 -14.87 12.63
CA MET A 23 9.24 -15.19 13.01
C MET A 23 9.51 -16.70 13.16
N ASP A 24 8.45 -17.53 13.19
CA ASP A 24 8.57 -18.98 13.38
C ASP A 24 8.85 -19.72 12.05
N ASP A 25 8.60 -19.08 10.89
CA ASP A 25 8.92 -19.62 9.56
C ASP A 25 10.20 -18.97 9.01
N ASP A 26 11.20 -19.80 8.68
CA ASP A 26 12.48 -19.38 8.09
C ASP A 26 12.33 -18.58 6.78
N ARG A 27 11.24 -18.78 6.03
CA ARG A 27 10.96 -18.06 4.78
C ARG A 27 10.59 -16.60 5.03
N THR A 28 9.84 -16.32 6.09
CA THR A 28 9.32 -14.99 6.42
C THR A 28 10.19 -14.25 7.42
N LYS A 29 10.85 -14.98 8.33
CA LYS A 29 11.64 -14.43 9.44
C LYS A 29 12.66 -13.38 9.04
N ALA A 30 13.34 -13.55 7.91
CA ALA A 30 14.33 -12.58 7.43
C ALA A 30 13.72 -11.22 7.01
N GLY A 31 12.44 -11.20 6.61
CA GLY A 31 11.71 -10.02 6.17
C GLY A 31 10.76 -9.41 7.20
N THR A 32 10.44 -10.15 8.27
CA THR A 32 9.47 -9.71 9.29
C THR A 32 9.96 -8.47 10.04
N ILE A 33 9.12 -7.42 10.04
CA ILE A 33 9.28 -6.26 10.93
C ILE A 33 8.71 -6.63 12.31
N PRO A 34 9.48 -6.57 13.40
CA PRO A 34 8.96 -6.83 14.74
C PRO A 34 7.80 -5.88 15.10
N GLY A 35 6.76 -6.42 15.75
CA GLY A 35 5.62 -5.61 16.21
C GLY A 35 5.99 -4.47 17.16
N LEU A 36 7.16 -4.53 17.81
CA LEU A 36 7.73 -3.44 18.60
C LEU A 36 7.86 -2.13 17.81
N TYR A 37 8.09 -2.20 16.49
CA TYR A 37 8.23 -1.04 15.62
C TYR A 37 6.94 -0.65 14.92
N VAL A 38 5.81 -1.32 15.18
CA VAL A 38 4.54 -1.11 14.48
C VAL A 38 3.52 -0.51 15.44
N THR A 39 3.03 0.69 15.10
CA THR A 39 2.02 1.41 15.88
C THR A 39 0.61 0.90 15.58
N ALA A 40 0.28 0.73 14.30
CA ALA A 40 -1.01 0.19 13.89
C ALA A 40 -0.94 -0.47 12.51
N ILE A 41 -1.92 -1.35 12.27
CA ILE A 41 -2.05 -2.17 11.07
C ILE A 41 -3.43 -1.91 10.46
N ALA A 42 -3.50 -1.77 9.15
CA ALA A 42 -4.74 -1.81 8.38
C ALA A 42 -4.68 -2.94 7.34
N GLU A 43 -5.67 -3.83 7.34
CA GLU A 43 -5.82 -4.81 6.27
C GLU A 43 -6.42 -4.11 5.04
N VAL A 44 -5.62 -4.00 3.98
CA VAL A 44 -5.97 -3.33 2.73
C VAL A 44 -5.53 -4.22 1.57
N LYS A 45 -6.51 -4.91 0.97
CA LYS A 45 -6.28 -5.72 -0.22
C LYS A 45 -5.88 -4.82 -1.39
N GLU A 46 -4.88 -5.27 -2.13
CA GLU A 46 -4.28 -4.55 -3.26
C GLU A 46 -3.72 -3.17 -2.84
N GLY A 47 -3.26 -3.03 -1.58
CA GLY A 47 -2.85 -1.75 -1.02
C GLY A 47 -1.60 -1.12 -1.64
N ALA A 48 -0.82 -1.89 -2.40
CA ALA A 48 0.32 -1.41 -3.19
C ALA A 48 0.03 -1.34 -4.69
N TRP A 49 -1.19 -1.68 -5.14
CA TRP A 49 -1.62 -1.36 -6.50
C TRP A 49 -1.49 0.16 -6.71
N PRO A 50 -0.91 0.62 -7.83
CA PRO A 50 -0.64 -0.10 -9.08
C PRO A 50 0.77 -0.69 -9.24
N ILE A 51 1.66 -0.62 -8.23
CA ILE A 51 3.07 -1.00 -8.34
C ILE A 51 3.31 -2.52 -8.26
N GLY A 52 2.37 -3.27 -7.67
CA GLY A 52 2.51 -4.72 -7.47
C GLY A 52 3.27 -5.10 -6.20
N ILE A 53 3.10 -6.35 -5.76
CA ILE A 53 3.80 -6.94 -4.61
C ILE A 53 4.44 -8.26 -5.04
N PRO A 54 5.77 -8.46 -4.86
CA PRO A 54 6.42 -9.73 -5.17
C PRO A 54 5.74 -10.91 -4.45
N GLY A 55 5.28 -11.90 -5.23
CA GLY A 55 4.57 -13.07 -4.71
C GLY A 55 3.07 -12.87 -4.47
N GLY A 56 2.55 -11.66 -4.70
CA GLY A 56 1.12 -11.33 -4.68
C GLY A 56 0.60 -11.06 -6.09
N TYR A 57 0.56 -9.79 -6.48
CA TYR A 57 0.06 -9.32 -7.77
C TYR A 57 1.11 -8.53 -8.55
N ASP A 58 1.02 -8.58 -9.88
CA ASP A 58 1.87 -7.84 -10.80
C ASP A 58 1.51 -6.35 -10.83
N ALA A 59 2.43 -5.52 -11.32
CA ALA A 59 2.19 -4.11 -11.50
C ALA A 59 1.20 -3.85 -12.65
N ASP A 60 0.26 -2.94 -12.43
CA ASP A 60 -0.64 -2.43 -13.46
C ASP A 60 0.07 -1.33 -14.26
N HIS A 61 0.81 -1.78 -15.28
CA HIS A 61 1.59 -0.89 -16.13
C HIS A 61 0.71 0.06 -16.94
N ASP A 62 -0.52 -0.35 -17.28
CA ASP A 62 -1.45 0.49 -18.03
C ASP A 62 -1.95 1.65 -17.17
N HIS A 63 -2.27 1.40 -15.90
CA HIS A 63 -2.66 2.44 -14.95
C HIS A 63 -1.48 3.36 -14.60
N LEU A 64 -0.28 2.81 -14.43
CA LEU A 64 0.94 3.61 -14.24
C LEU A 64 1.20 4.54 -15.44
N LEU A 65 1.09 4.03 -16.67
CA LEU A 65 1.24 4.85 -17.88
C LEU A 65 0.15 5.92 -17.99
N ARG A 66 -1.08 5.62 -17.55
CA ARG A 66 -2.16 6.60 -17.50
C ARG A 66 -1.83 7.72 -16.52
N TYR A 67 -1.41 7.39 -15.31
CA TYR A 67 -0.98 8.36 -14.31
C TYR A 67 0.10 9.28 -14.87
N VAL A 68 1.18 8.70 -15.42
CA VAL A 68 2.31 9.45 -15.97
C VAL A 68 1.84 10.44 -17.05
N LYS A 69 1.00 9.99 -18.00
CA LYS A 69 0.48 10.84 -19.08
C LYS A 69 -0.43 11.96 -18.57
N MET A 70 -1.33 11.66 -17.64
CA MET A 70 -2.26 12.66 -17.11
C MET A 70 -1.54 13.70 -16.25
N ALA A 71 -0.53 13.27 -15.49
CA ALA A 71 0.27 14.13 -14.62
C ALA A 71 1.21 15.10 -15.37
N GLU A 72 1.29 15.04 -16.71
CA GLU A 72 2.10 15.98 -17.51
C GLU A 72 1.55 17.42 -17.47
N THR A 73 0.29 17.60 -17.09
CA THR A 73 -0.38 18.91 -16.99
C THR A 73 -1.15 19.02 -15.68
N GLU A 74 -1.32 20.24 -15.17
CA GLU A 74 -2.11 20.48 -13.95
C GLU A 74 -3.57 20.01 -14.13
N GLU A 75 -4.18 20.34 -15.28
CA GLU A 75 -5.56 19.96 -15.57
C GLU A 75 -5.73 18.44 -15.67
N GLY A 76 -4.79 17.76 -16.34
CA GLY A 76 -4.80 16.30 -16.44
C GLY A 76 -4.56 15.62 -15.09
N PHE A 77 -3.67 16.16 -14.26
CA PHE A 77 -3.41 15.63 -12.93
C PHE A 77 -4.65 15.77 -12.03
N GLN A 78 -5.31 16.93 -12.06
CA GLN A 78 -6.55 17.12 -11.31
C GLN A 78 -7.64 16.14 -11.75
N GLN A 79 -7.78 15.90 -13.06
CA GLN A 79 -8.72 14.90 -13.57
C GLN A 79 -8.41 13.48 -13.03
N TYR A 80 -7.13 13.09 -12.99
CA TYR A 80 -6.72 11.79 -12.42
C TYR A 80 -7.10 11.69 -10.93
N LEU A 81 -6.84 12.74 -10.15
CA LEU A 81 -7.17 12.76 -8.73
C LEU A 81 -8.69 12.66 -8.50
N ASP A 82 -9.48 13.41 -9.27
CA ASP A 82 -10.94 13.38 -9.17
C ASP A 82 -11.47 11.97 -9.47
N GLU A 83 -10.95 11.31 -10.51
CA GLU A 83 -11.41 9.99 -10.94
C GLU A 83 -10.98 8.85 -10.01
N PHE A 84 -9.71 8.83 -9.56
CA PHE A 84 -9.14 7.67 -8.88
C PHE A 84 -8.93 7.84 -7.37
N VAL A 85 -8.87 9.07 -6.88
CA VAL A 85 -8.56 9.36 -5.46
C VAL A 85 -9.79 9.92 -4.73
N PHE A 86 -10.41 10.98 -5.25
CA PHE A 86 -11.50 11.66 -4.54
C PHE A 86 -12.87 11.01 -4.76
N ALA A 87 -13.13 10.44 -5.94
CA ALA A 87 -14.34 9.67 -6.17
C ALA A 87 -14.40 8.41 -5.27
N SER A 88 -13.27 7.72 -5.08
CA SER A 88 -13.17 6.53 -4.22
C SER A 88 -13.29 6.87 -2.73
N MET A 89 -12.77 8.02 -2.28
CA MET A 89 -12.97 8.51 -0.90
C MET A 89 -14.45 8.76 -0.57
N THR A 90 -15.25 9.20 -1.53
CA THR A 90 -16.69 9.43 -1.31
C THR A 90 -17.44 8.12 -1.12
N ALA A 91 -17.02 7.05 -1.78
CA ALA A 91 -17.59 5.72 -1.59
C ALA A 91 -17.20 5.11 -0.23
N ALA A 92 -15.94 5.23 0.19
CA ALA A 92 -15.46 4.69 1.47
C ALA A 92 -16.01 5.43 2.70
N ALA A 93 -16.35 6.72 2.60
CA ALA A 93 -16.95 7.49 3.69
C ALA A 93 -18.48 7.28 3.84
N ALA A 94 -19.10 6.57 2.90
CA ALA A 94 -20.54 6.27 2.91
C ALA A 94 -20.88 4.88 3.48
N GLU A 95 -19.85 4.06 3.76
CA GLU A 95 -19.93 2.79 4.51
C GLU A 95 -19.59 3.01 6.00
#